data_AF-A0A820QGE0-F1
#
_entry.id   AF-A0A820QGE0-F1
#
_cell.length_a   1.000
_cell.length_b   1.000
_cell.length_c   1.000
_cell.angle_alpha   90.00
_cell.angle_beta   90.00
_cell.angle_gamma   90.00
#
_symmetry.space_group_name_H-M   'P 1'
#
loop_
_entity.id
_entity.type
_entity.pdbx_description
1 polymer ?
#
loop_
_entity_poly.entity_id
_entity_poly.type
_entity_poly.pdbx_seq_one_letter_code
_entity_poly.pdbx_strand_id
1 'polypeptide(L)' 'MAEKDLYNLSKIFYYFRERYYNQAYTTANEGLKRFVNDGILQFYSALALLMD' A
#
# COMPACT_ATOMS: atom_id res chain seq x y z
N MET A 1 19.29 0.37 -4.44
CA MET A 1 18.00 0.83 -3.90
C MET A 1 16.97 0.53 -4.96
N ALA A 2 16.04 -0.38 -4.68
CA ALA A 2 14.92 -0.61 -5.58
C ALA A 2 14.20 0.74 -5.78
N GLU A 3 13.95 1.10 -7.03
CA GLU A 3 13.23 2.32 -7.38
C GLU A 3 11.89 2.30 -6.63
N LYS A 4 11.70 3.21 -5.66
CA LYS A 4 10.51 3.22 -4.81
C LYS A 4 9.28 3.23 -5.70
N ASP A 5 8.32 2.35 -5.42
CA ASP A 5 7.07 2.26 -6.16
C ASP A 5 6.15 3.45 -5.84
N LEU A 6 6.53 4.62 -6.36
CA LEU A 6 5.84 5.89 -6.18
C LEU A 6 4.40 5.81 -6.69
N TYR A 7 4.15 5.00 -7.70
CA TYR A 7 2.81 4.82 -8.27
C TYR A 7 1.88 4.10 -7.30
N ASN A 8 2.27 2.94 -6.78
CA ASN A 8 1.45 2.21 -5.80
C ASN A 8 1.29 3.01 -4.51
N LEU A 9 2.33 3.71 -4.06
CA LEU A 9 2.25 4.58 -2.89
C LEU A 9 1.22 5.72 -3.08
N SER A 10 1.24 6.37 -4.24
CA SER A 10 0.29 7.44 -4.57
C SER A 10 -1.17 6.96 -4.58
N LYS A 11 -1.40 5.76 -5.13
CA LYS A 11 -2.72 5.11 -5.09
C LYS A 11 -3.18 4.81 -3.67
N ILE A 12 -2.30 4.25 -2.85
CA ILE A 12 -2.58 3.95 -1.44
C ILE A 12 -3.02 5.24 -0.71
N PHE A 13 -2.28 6.34 -0.88
CA PHE A 13 -2.67 7.62 -0.28
C PHE A 13 -4.05 8.10 -0.71
N TYR A 14 -4.36 8.00 -2.01
CA TYR A 14 -5.69 8.33 -2.52
C TYR A 14 -6.78 7.46 -1.88
N TYR A 15 -6.56 6.14 -1.81
CA TYR A 15 -7.53 5.22 -1.22
C TYR A 15 -7.73 5.46 0.28
N PHE A 16 -6.68 5.75 1.03
CA PHE A 16 -6.80 6.12 2.44
C PHE A 16 -7.59 7.42 2.63
N ARG A 17 -7.36 8.43 1.78
CA ARG A 17 -8.10 9.70 1.82
C ARG A 17 -9.60 9.50 1.58
N GLU A 18 -9.95 8.67 0.62
CA GLU A 18 -11.35 8.39 0.25
C GLU A 18 -11.99 7.25 1.07
N ARG A 19 -11.28 6.73 2.09
CA ARG A 19 -11.71 5.61 2.96
C ARG A 19 -11.98 4.29 2.22
N TYR A 20 -11.29 4.08 1.10
CA TYR A 20 -11.28 2.84 0.33
C TYR A 20 -10.21 1.87 0.84
N TYR A 21 -10.32 1.43 2.10
CA TYR A 21 -9.27 0.68 2.79
C TYR A 21 -9.00 -0.69 2.16
N ASN A 22 -10.02 -1.38 1.67
CA ASN A 22 -9.86 -2.64 0.93
C ASN A 22 -9.00 -2.50 -0.34
N GLN A 23 -9.18 -1.39 -1.07
CA GLN A 23 -8.40 -1.06 -2.25
C GLN A 23 -6.97 -0.67 -1.88
N ALA A 24 -6.78 0.04 -0.76
CA ALA A 24 -5.47 0.35 -0.22
C ALA A 24 -4.69 -0.92 0.15
N TYR A 25 -5.34 -1.87 0.84
CA TYR A 25 -4.77 -3.18 1.19
C TYR A 25 -4.35 -3.97 -0.06
N THR A 26 -5.25 -4.08 -1.04
CA THR A 26 -4.97 -4.81 -2.29
C THR A 26 -3.78 -4.20 -3.02
N THR A 27 -3.73 -2.87 -3.14
CA THR A 27 -2.65 -2.14 -3.82
C THR A 27 -1.31 -2.30 -3.09
N ALA A 28 -1.31 -2.27 -1.76
CA ALA A 28 -0.12 -2.49 -0.96
C ALA A 28 0.45 -3.91 -1.18
N ASN A 29 -0.41 -4.94 -1.18
CA ASN A 29 0.02 -6.32 -1.44
C ASN A 29 0.48 -6.56 -2.87
N GLU A 30 -0.09 -5.87 -3.87
CA GLU A 30 0.42 -5.89 -5.24
C GLU A 30 1.82 -5.30 -5.33
N GLY A 31 2.08 -4.18 -4.65
CA GLY A 31 3.42 -3.61 -4.55
C GLY A 31 4.41 -4.55 -3.85
N LEU A 32 3.98 -5.22 -2.76
CA LEU A 32 4.80 -6.19 -2.05
C LEU A 32 5.17 -7.42 -2.88
N LYS A 33 4.37 -7.82 -3.88
CA LYS A 33 4.78 -8.90 -4.80
C LYS A 33 6.04 -8.53 -5.60
N ARG A 34 6.25 -7.25 -5.87
CA ARG A 34 7.42 -6.73 -6.61
C ARG A 34 8.55 -6.31 -5.67
N PHE A 35 8.20 -5.77 -4.50
CA PHE A 35 9.11 -5.24 -3.50
C PHE A 35 8.84 -5.90 -2.13
N VAL A 36 9.16 -7.19 -2.03
CA VAL A 36 8.79 -8.08 -0.91
C VAL A 36 9.13 -7.52 0.48
N ASN A 37 10.23 -6.77 0.59
CA ASN A 37 10.73 -6.21 1.84
C ASN A 37 10.61 -4.69 1.93
N ASP A 38 9.69 -4.07 1.18
CA ASP A 38 9.40 -2.65 1.36
C ASP A 38 8.56 -2.42 2.62
N GLY A 39 9.23 -1.95 3.68
CA GLY A 39 8.60 -1.69 4.98
C GLY A 39 7.47 -0.65 4.93
N ILE A 40 7.47 0.26 3.94
CA ILE A 40 6.40 1.25 3.78
C ILE A 40 5.12 0.57 3.29
N LEU A 41 5.24 -0.30 2.28
CA LEU A 41 4.09 -1.04 1.76
C LEU A 41 3.54 -2.04 2.80
N GLN A 42 4.41 -2.67 3.58
CA GLN A 42 3.98 -3.54 4.71
C GLN A 42 3.19 -2.74 5.75
N PHE A 43 3.67 -1.55 6.12
CA PHE A 43 2.96 -0.66 7.04
C PHE A 43 1.56 -0.31 6.53
N TYR A 44 1.44 0.13 5.28
CA TYR A 44 0.13 0.52 4.73
C TYR A 44 -0.81 -0.67 4.53
N SER A 45 -0.30 -1.86 4.20
CA SER A 45 -1.09 -3.08 4.14
C SER A 45 -1.72 -3.41 5.50
N ALA A 46 -0.90 -3.41 6.56
CA ALA A 46 -1.37 -3.65 7.93
C ALA A 46 -2.32 -2.55 8.43
N LEU A 47 -2.03 -1.29 8.14
CA LEU A 47 -2.89 -0.16 8.52
C LEU A 47 -4.26 -0.25 7.83
N ALA A 48 -4.30 -0.65 6.56
CA ALA A 48 -5.56 -0.78 5.82
C ALA A 48 -6.45 -1.87 6.42
N LEU A 49 -5.87 -3.00 6.85
CA LEU A 49 -6.59 -4.07 7.55
C LEU A 49 -7.15 -3.65 8.91
N LEU A 50 -6.50 -2.71 9.60
CA LEU A 50 -6.96 -2.20 10.90
C LEU A 50 -8.12 -1.19 10.78
N MET A 51 -8.31 -0.62 9.58
CA MET A 51 -9.30 0.43 9.32
C MET A 51 -10.59 -0.09 8.69
N ASP A 52 -10.57 -1.32 8.16
CA ASP A 52 -11.74 -2.06 7.65
C ASP A 52 -12.48 -2.78 8.79
#